data_AF-A0A1I7JQR4-F1
#
_entry.id   AF-A0A1I7JQR4-F1
#
_cell.length_a   1.000
_cell.length_b   1.000
_cell.length_c   1.000
_cell.angle_alpha   90.00
_cell.angle_beta   90.00
_cell.angle_gamma   90.00
#
_symmetry.space_group_name_H-M   'P 1'
#
loop_
_entity.id
_entity.type
_entity.pdbx_description
1 polymer ?
#
loop_
_entity_poly.entity_id
_entity_poly.type
_entity_poly.pdbx_seq_one_letter_code
_entity_poly.pdbx_strand_id
1 'polypeptide(L)'
;MRLRSSVPATLMLTLGTFFTNPVWAVEKDELALMIKQLEHVQAALERARVLANQDNNRNRFYFDYLKASKDIEIIRQGVNRYLEPSRAQPTAPIQSQENISGVYRKEQR
;
A
#
# COMPACT_ATOMS: atom_id res chain seq x y z
N MET A 1 13.17 -36.88 -43.94
CA MET A 1 11.89 -37.01 -43.19
C MET A 1 11.95 -36.14 -41.94
N ARG A 2 10.99 -35.21 -41.81
CA ARG A 2 10.79 -34.34 -40.63
C ARG A 2 9.87 -35.05 -39.62
N LEU A 3 10.22 -35.01 -38.34
CA LEU A 3 9.32 -34.99 -37.15
C LEU A 3 10.22 -34.44 -36.01
N ARG A 4 10.13 -33.25 -35.40
CA ARG A 4 9.06 -32.30 -34.99
C ARG A 4 8.25 -32.74 -33.75
N SER A 5 8.76 -32.38 -32.56
CA SER A 5 8.01 -31.91 -31.37
C SER A 5 9.05 -31.39 -30.34
N SER A 6 9.22 -30.07 -30.15
CA SER A 6 8.45 -29.10 -29.36
C SER A 6 8.18 -29.51 -27.90
N VAL A 7 9.06 -29.06 -27.00
CA VAL A 7 8.70 -28.78 -25.61
C VAL A 7 9.10 -27.33 -25.31
N PRO A 8 8.13 -26.39 -25.23
CA PRO A 8 8.39 -25.08 -24.67
C PRO A 8 7.56 -24.92 -23.39
N ALA A 9 8.21 -24.88 -22.22
CA ALA A 9 7.63 -24.28 -21.02
C ALA A 9 8.73 -24.08 -19.95
N THR A 10 9.70 -23.23 -20.26
CA THR A 10 10.62 -22.68 -19.26
C THR A 10 9.80 -21.82 -18.29
N LEU A 11 9.35 -22.40 -17.17
CA LEU A 11 8.75 -21.66 -16.07
C LEU A 11 9.89 -20.98 -15.29
N MET A 12 10.34 -19.82 -15.76
CA MET A 12 11.33 -19.02 -15.05
C MET A 12 10.62 -18.27 -13.91
N LEU A 13 10.67 -18.83 -12.70
CA LEU A 13 10.23 -18.17 -11.48
C LEU A 13 11.27 -17.10 -11.09
N THR A 14 11.14 -15.89 -11.62
CA THR A 14 11.97 -14.75 -11.22
C THR A 14 11.56 -14.30 -9.82
N LEU A 15 12.33 -14.71 -8.80
CA LEU A 15 12.22 -14.25 -7.43
C LEU A 15 12.74 -12.80 -7.37
N GLY A 16 11.85 -11.88 -6.98
CA GLY A 16 12.11 -10.44 -6.99
C GLY A 16 13.33 -10.06 -6.16
N THR A 17 14.20 -9.27 -6.77
CA THR A 17 15.37 -8.63 -6.17
C THR A 17 14.95 -7.74 -4.99
N PHE A 18 15.49 -8.05 -3.81
CA PHE A 18 15.53 -7.16 -2.66
C PHE A 18 16.44 -5.97 -2.97
N PHE A 19 15.93 -4.75 -2.84
CA PHE A 19 16.74 -3.53 -2.87
C PHE A 19 16.85 -2.95 -1.46
N THR A 20 18.05 -2.53 -1.09
CA THR A 20 18.35 -1.76 0.12
C THR A 20 18.91 -0.38 -0.27
N ASN A 21 18.79 0.61 0.64
CA ASN A 21 19.38 1.99 0.71
C ASN A 21 18.48 3.15 0.21
N PRO A 22 18.56 4.42 0.73
CA PRO A 22 18.84 5.00 2.08
C PRO A 22 17.64 5.52 2.95
N VAL A 23 17.72 5.24 4.26
CA VAL A 23 16.67 5.10 5.30
C VAL A 23 15.47 6.07 5.39
N TRP A 24 15.46 7.33 4.94
CA TRP A 24 14.31 8.25 5.19
C TRP A 24 13.61 8.75 3.91
N ALA A 25 14.38 9.22 2.93
CA ALA A 25 13.85 9.49 1.59
C ALA A 25 13.46 8.16 0.92
N VAL A 26 14.27 7.11 1.13
CA VAL A 26 13.94 5.80 0.60
C VAL A 26 12.84 5.09 1.35
N GLU A 27 12.63 5.33 2.64
CA GLU A 27 11.45 4.74 3.28
C GLU A 27 10.17 5.16 2.54
N LYS A 28 10.02 6.46 2.23
CA LYS A 28 8.86 6.94 1.49
C LYS A 28 8.81 6.42 0.05
N ASP A 29 9.95 6.35 -0.63
CA ASP A 29 10.02 5.83 -2.01
C ASP A 29 9.79 4.31 -2.08
N GLU A 30 10.31 3.54 -1.12
CA GLU A 30 10.07 2.10 -0.96
C GLU A 30 8.61 1.83 -0.64
N LEU A 31 8.00 2.63 0.24
CA LEU A 31 6.58 2.52 0.54
C LEU A 31 5.72 2.88 -0.68
N ALA A 32 6.09 3.91 -1.45
CA ALA A 32 5.43 4.24 -2.71
C ALA A 32 5.57 3.11 -3.75
N LEU A 33 6.75 2.48 -3.83
CA LEU A 33 6.97 1.29 -4.64
C LEU A 33 6.12 0.11 -4.16
N MET A 34 6.01 -0.09 -2.84
CA MET A 34 5.18 -1.13 -2.26
C MET A 34 3.70 -0.94 -2.61
N ILE A 35 3.19 0.31 -2.67
CA ILE A 35 1.83 0.57 -3.18
C ILE A 35 1.68 0.01 -4.60
N LYS A 36 2.66 0.23 -5.49
CA LYS A 36 2.63 -0.32 -6.85
C LYS A 36 2.70 -1.83 -6.88
N GLN A 37 3.50 -2.44 -6.02
CA GLN A 37 3.54 -3.89 -5.88
C GLN A 37 2.20 -4.45 -5.38
N LEU A 38 1.55 -3.79 -4.42
CA LEU A 38 0.22 -4.19 -3.94
C LEU A 38 -0.85 -4.08 -5.02
N GLU A 39 -0.80 -3.05 -5.89
CA GLU A 39 -1.67 -2.96 -7.08
C GLU A 39 -1.47 -4.19 -8.00
N HIS A 40 -0.23 -4.61 -8.24
CA HIS A 40 0.07 -5.80 -9.03
C HIS A 40 -0.41 -7.10 -8.36
N VAL A 41 -0.25 -7.23 -7.04
CA VAL A 41 -0.76 -8.38 -6.28
C VAL A 41 -2.28 -8.44 -6.35
N GLN A 42 -2.98 -7.31 -6.22
CA GLN A 42 -4.44 -7.25 -6.35
C GLN A 42 -4.89 -7.71 -7.74
N ALA A 43 -4.22 -7.26 -8.81
CA ALA A 43 -4.51 -7.70 -10.17
C ALA A 43 -4.19 -9.20 -10.39
N ALA A 44 -3.16 -9.73 -9.72
CA ALA A 44 -2.84 -11.16 -9.74
C ALA A 44 -3.90 -11.99 -9.01
N LEU A 45 -4.38 -11.53 -7.84
CA LEU A 45 -5.46 -12.18 -7.09
C LEU A 45 -6.75 -12.22 -7.89
N GLU A 46 -7.13 -11.13 -8.56
CA GLU A 46 -8.35 -11.11 -9.36
C GLU A 46 -8.27 -12.08 -10.54
N ARG A 47 -7.13 -12.16 -11.22
CA ARG A 47 -6.90 -13.17 -12.25
C ARG A 47 -6.99 -14.59 -11.68
N ALA A 48 -6.36 -14.84 -10.55
CA ALA A 48 -6.43 -16.14 -9.87
C ALA A 48 -7.87 -16.50 -9.46
N ARG A 49 -8.68 -15.52 -9.02
CA ARG A 49 -10.09 -15.69 -8.69
C ARG A 49 -10.91 -16.12 -9.92
N VAL A 50 -10.68 -15.48 -11.06
CA VAL A 50 -11.35 -15.84 -12.33
C VAL A 50 -11.00 -17.27 -12.74
N LEU A 51 -9.72 -17.65 -12.66
CA LEU A 51 -9.27 -19.02 -12.97
C LEU A 51 -9.87 -20.05 -12.00
N ALA A 52 -9.89 -19.75 -10.70
CA ALA A 52 -10.48 -20.64 -9.69
C ALA A 52 -11.97 -20.88 -9.92
N ASN A 53 -12.72 -19.86 -10.36
CA ASN A 53 -14.14 -20.00 -10.71
C ASN A 53 -14.36 -20.85 -11.98
N GLN A 54 -13.37 -20.94 -12.87
CA GLN A 54 -13.45 -21.76 -14.08
C GLN A 54 -13.12 -23.23 -13.82
N ASP A 55 -12.38 -23.56 -12.76
CA ASP A 55 -11.90 -24.92 -12.43
C ASP A 55 -12.99 -25.84 -11.85
N ASN A 56 -14.28 -25.51 -12.05
CA ASN A 56 -15.44 -26.33 -11.70
C ASN A 56 -15.36 -26.99 -10.31
N ASN A 57 -15.13 -26.20 -9.24
CA ASN A 57 -15.42 -26.51 -7.82
C ASN A 57 -15.20 -27.97 -7.34
N ARG A 58 -14.16 -28.66 -7.82
CA ARG A 58 -13.84 -30.03 -7.36
C ARG A 58 -13.04 -30.06 -6.05
N ASN A 59 -12.65 -28.89 -5.54
CA ASN A 59 -11.80 -28.78 -4.36
C ASN A 59 -12.62 -28.46 -3.10
N ARG A 60 -12.35 -29.18 -2.00
CA ARG A 60 -13.05 -28.97 -0.71
C ARG A 60 -12.61 -27.71 0.03
N PHE A 61 -11.44 -27.18 -0.34
CA PHE A 61 -10.88 -25.96 0.21
C PHE A 61 -10.86 -24.89 -0.86
N TYR A 62 -11.26 -23.67 -0.50
CA TYR A 62 -11.25 -22.50 -1.36
C TYR A 62 -10.44 -21.39 -0.70
N PHE A 63 -9.78 -20.59 -1.52
CA PHE A 63 -9.11 -19.38 -1.06
C PHE A 63 -10.13 -18.24 -1.00
N ASP A 64 -10.18 -17.51 0.11
CA ASP A 64 -11.07 -16.35 0.27
C ASP A 64 -10.43 -15.11 -0.38
N TYR A 65 -10.69 -14.94 -1.67
CA TYR A 65 -10.21 -13.80 -2.46
C TYR A 65 -10.77 -12.45 -1.98
N LEU A 66 -11.99 -12.44 -1.41
CA LEU A 66 -12.61 -11.20 -0.93
C LEU A 66 -11.90 -10.71 0.32
N LYS A 67 -11.62 -11.61 1.26
CA LYS A 67 -10.84 -11.29 2.45
C LYS A 67 -9.43 -10.84 2.09
N ALA A 68 -8.73 -11.57 1.21
CA ALA A 68 -7.37 -11.20 0.80
C ALA A 68 -7.31 -9.80 0.13
N SER A 69 -8.28 -9.49 -0.74
CA SER A 69 -8.37 -8.17 -1.38
C SER A 69 -8.62 -7.05 -0.38
N LYS A 70 -9.48 -7.30 0.62
CA LYS A 70 -9.73 -6.35 1.71
C LYS A 70 -8.49 -6.11 2.56
N ASP A 71 -7.74 -7.17 2.87
CA ASP A 71 -6.51 -7.06 3.66
C ASP A 71 -5.44 -6.24 2.92
N ILE A 72 -5.29 -6.43 1.60
CA ILE A 72 -4.41 -5.58 0.75
C ILE A 72 -4.85 -4.11 0.79
N GLU A 73 -6.15 -3.86 0.68
CA GLU A 73 -6.69 -2.50 0.70
C GLU A 73 -6.43 -1.80 2.04
N ILE A 74 -6.55 -2.53 3.15
CA ILE A 74 -6.22 -2.01 4.49
C ILE A 74 -4.74 -1.59 4.56
N ILE A 75 -3.83 -2.44 4.07
CA ILE A 75 -2.39 -2.13 4.03
C ILE A 75 -2.14 -0.88 3.16
N ARG A 76 -2.72 -0.84 1.96
CA ARG A 76 -2.59 0.29 1.02
C ARG A 76 -3.04 1.61 1.65
N GLN A 77 -4.19 1.60 2.34
CA GLN A 77 -4.70 2.78 3.03
C GLN A 77 -3.79 3.23 4.18
N GLY A 78 -3.25 2.28 4.96
CA GLY A 78 -2.32 2.58 6.05
C GLY A 78 -1.06 3.27 5.55
N VAL A 79 -0.49 2.76 4.46
CA VAL A 79 0.72 3.30 3.83
C VAL A 79 0.46 4.66 3.20
N ASN A 80 -0.65 4.82 2.47
CA ASN A 80 -1.02 6.12 1.91
C ASN A 80 -1.21 7.19 2.99
N ARG A 81 -1.81 6.84 4.14
CA ARG A 81 -1.97 7.77 5.26
C ARG A 81 -0.63 8.22 5.84
N TYR A 82 0.39 7.37 5.80
CA TYR A 82 1.73 7.71 6.24
C TYR A 82 2.50 8.56 5.22
N LEU A 83 2.36 8.26 3.92
CA LEU A 83 3.00 9.00 2.84
C LEU A 83 2.39 10.39 2.65
N GLU A 84 1.06 10.49 2.71
CA GLU A 84 0.27 11.71 2.61
C GLU A 84 -0.43 12.01 3.94
N PRO A 85 0.33 12.37 5.01
CA PRO A 85 -0.29 12.74 6.26
C PRO A 85 -1.17 13.97 5.99
N SER A 86 -2.43 13.91 6.41
CA SER A 86 -3.36 15.03 6.29
C SER A 86 -2.71 16.27 6.90
N ARG A 87 -2.35 17.23 6.03
CA ARG A 87 -1.86 18.55 6.44
C ARG A 87 -3.05 19.42 6.85
N ALA A 88 -3.92 18.91 7.71
CA ALA A 88 -4.86 19.76 8.41
C ALA A 88 -4.04 20.65 9.34
N GLN A 89 -3.73 21.86 8.89
CA GLN A 89 -3.26 22.90 9.80
C GLN A 89 -4.31 23.00 10.91
N PRO A 90 -3.92 22.95 12.21
CA PRO A 90 -4.89 23.06 13.30
C PRO A 90 -5.68 24.34 13.08
N THR A 91 -6.92 24.22 12.63
CA THR A 91 -7.81 25.37 12.55
C THR A 91 -8.36 25.56 13.95
N ALA A 92 -7.49 25.96 14.88
CA ALA A 92 -7.93 26.74 16.02
C ALA A 92 -7.88 28.19 15.54
N PRO A 93 -9.03 28.86 15.46
CA PRO A 93 -9.20 29.92 16.45
C PRO A 93 -10.67 30.20 16.80
N ILE A 94 -11.35 29.44 17.68
CA ILE A 94 -12.65 29.90 18.22
C ILE A 94 -12.87 29.33 19.64
N GLN A 95 -12.46 30.11 20.66
CA GLN A 95 -12.78 30.06 22.11
C GLN A 95 -11.56 30.22 23.03
N SER A 96 -10.35 30.33 22.49
CA SER A 96 -9.20 30.89 23.20
C SER A 96 -8.80 32.26 22.66
N GLN A 97 -9.80 33.08 22.28
CA GLN A 97 -9.70 34.53 22.42
C GLN A 97 -9.93 34.88 23.89
N GLU A 98 -9.24 34.19 24.82
CA GLU A 98 -8.88 34.90 26.03
C GLU A 98 -8.02 36.04 25.51
N ASN A 99 -8.49 37.27 25.74
CA ASN A 99 -7.70 38.46 25.53
C ASN A 99 -6.41 38.27 26.32
N ILE A 100 -5.36 37.74 25.68
CA ILE A 100 -3.99 37.86 26.13
C ILE A 100 -3.63 39.33 26.00
N SER A 101 -4.16 40.13 26.92
CA SER A 101 -3.77 41.51 27.12
C SER A 101 -2.34 41.46 27.61
N GLY A 102 -1.40 41.82 26.73
CA GLY A 102 -0.01 42.05 27.11
C GLY A 102 0.09 43.25 28.04
N VAL A 103 -0.27 43.06 29.31
CA VAL A 103 -0.03 44.05 30.35
C VAL A 103 1.41 43.88 30.79
N TYR A 104 2.32 44.46 30.01
CA TYR A 104 3.71 44.62 30.42
C TYR A 104 3.73 45.53 31.66
N ARG A 105 4.15 44.96 32.79
CA ARG A 105 4.39 45.70 34.03
C ARG A 105 5.43 46.79 33.74
N LYS A 106 4.99 48.05 33.70
CA LYS A 106 5.89 49.21 33.66
C LYS A 106 6.45 49.38 35.07
N GLU A 107 7.66 48.90 35.30
CA GLU A 107 8.40 49.22 36.50
C GLU A 107 8.78 50.70 36.44
N GLN A 108 8.19 51.50 37.32
CA GLN A 108 8.53 52.93 37.48
C GLN A 108 9.86 53.02 38.23
N ARG A 109 10.82 53.73 37.64
CA ARG A 109 12.07 54.14 38.26
C ARG A 109 11.85 55.26 39.26
#